data_AF-X0SLM7-F1
#
_entry.id   AF-X0SLM7-F1
#
_cell.length_a   1.000
_cell.length_b   1.000
_cell.length_c   1.000
_cell.angle_alpha   90.00
_cell.angle_beta   90.00
_cell.angle_gamma   90.00
#
_symmetry.space_group_name_H-M   'P 1'
#
loop_
_entity.id
_entity.type
_entity.pdbx_description
1 polymer ?
#
loop_
_entity_poly.entity_id
_entity_poly.type
_entity_poly.pdbx_seq_one_letter_code
_entity_poly.pdbx_strand_id
1 'polypeptide(L)'
;MEVTSKTSLFRLLLSFAKKVRARLSVLDSKGWFETIELLYTKPTVTDFKYKEGSVSYSLSYNNFVKKKRFIKNQKDFIDKEIKSISEYSEIVATMIKRKAYSENKAQHILNKLVQYLEKEEFTKISDATLSEIIHTFICDVDNGPVYWENTIFINGIWPKEESYQVTDEIQIRQPQKSDYEKVHPAGVPHIGFPTFPSSFSAVIKFILFHKSSQDNQKAINGLI
;
A
#
# COMPACT_ATOMS: atom_id res chain seq x y z
N MET A 1 -8.88 -24.75 20.59
CA MET A 1 -8.86 -25.44 19.27
C MET A 1 -8.53 -24.54 18.08
N GLU A 2 -8.21 -23.24 18.25
CA GLU A 2 -7.92 -22.33 17.11
C GLU A 2 -6.48 -22.38 16.56
N VAL A 3 -5.52 -22.89 17.33
CA VAL A 3 -4.08 -22.85 17.00
C VAL A 3 -3.75 -23.69 15.76
N THR A 4 -4.42 -24.84 15.56
CA THR A 4 -4.18 -25.73 14.43
C THR A 4 -4.65 -25.18 13.09
N SER A 5 -5.72 -24.36 13.07
CA SER A 5 -6.25 -23.72 11.85
C SER A 5 -5.36 -22.57 11.37
N LYS A 6 -4.82 -21.76 12.30
CA LYS A 6 -3.89 -20.66 11.99
C LYS A 6 -2.57 -21.15 11.41
N THR A 7 -1.97 -22.16 12.03
CA THR A 7 -0.71 -22.76 11.54
C THR A 7 -0.90 -23.47 10.20
N SER A 8 -2.08 -24.01 9.92
CA SER A 8 -2.43 -24.64 8.63
C SER A 8 -2.49 -23.60 7.49
N LEU A 9 -3.28 -22.53 7.63
CA LEU A 9 -3.44 -21.54 6.57
C LEU A 9 -2.14 -20.79 6.25
N PHE A 10 -1.35 -20.44 7.27
CA PHE A 10 -0.05 -19.80 7.09
C PHE A 10 0.90 -20.65 6.25
N ARG A 11 1.02 -21.94 6.56
CA ARG A 11 1.89 -22.87 5.80
C ARG A 11 1.43 -23.01 4.36
N LEU A 12 0.12 -23.13 4.13
CA LEU A 12 -0.45 -23.19 2.78
C LEU A 12 -0.15 -21.93 1.98
N LEU A 13 -0.40 -20.75 2.55
CA LEU A 13 -0.13 -19.46 1.90
C LEU A 13 1.35 -19.23 1.63
N LEU A 14 2.23 -19.62 2.55
CA LEU A 14 3.67 -19.49 2.38
C LEU A 14 4.17 -20.41 1.24
N SER A 15 3.71 -21.67 1.20
CA SER A 15 4.02 -22.60 0.11
C SER A 15 3.51 -22.07 -1.23
N PHE A 16 2.26 -21.63 -1.26
CA PHE A 16 1.63 -21.03 -2.43
C PHE A 16 2.41 -19.81 -2.92
N ALA A 17 2.75 -18.86 -2.05
CA ALA A 17 3.48 -17.66 -2.44
C ALA A 17 4.88 -17.96 -2.98
N LYS A 18 5.57 -18.97 -2.42
CA LYS A 18 6.85 -19.46 -2.97
C LYS A 18 6.68 -20.06 -4.37
N LYS A 19 5.60 -20.83 -4.61
CA LYS A 19 5.27 -21.37 -5.93
C LYS A 19 4.87 -20.28 -6.93
N VAL A 20 4.14 -19.25 -6.49
CA VAL A 20 3.84 -18.05 -7.29
C VAL A 20 5.15 -17.34 -7.67
N ARG A 21 6.06 -17.11 -6.72
CA ARG A 21 7.38 -16.51 -6.97
C ARG A 21 8.15 -17.29 -8.04
N ALA A 22 8.25 -18.60 -7.89
CA ALA A 22 8.91 -19.47 -8.87
C ALA A 22 8.24 -19.40 -10.24
N ARG A 23 6.90 -19.35 -10.29
CA ARG A 23 6.15 -19.24 -11.54
C ARG A 23 6.39 -17.90 -12.23
N LEU A 24 6.38 -16.79 -11.48
CA LEU A 24 6.65 -15.45 -12.00
C LEU A 24 8.05 -15.39 -12.64
N SER A 25 9.06 -16.01 -12.03
CA SER A 25 10.41 -16.11 -12.60
C SER A 25 10.45 -16.89 -13.93
N VAL A 26 9.67 -17.97 -14.05
CA VAL A 26 9.57 -18.76 -15.30
C VAL A 26 8.79 -18.02 -16.39
N LEU A 27 7.73 -17.30 -16.02
CA LEU A 27 6.93 -16.54 -16.98
C LEU A 27 7.68 -15.32 -17.52
N ASP A 28 8.62 -14.78 -16.74
CA ASP A 28 9.51 -13.71 -17.16
C ASP A 28 10.29 -14.09 -18.42
N SER A 29 10.94 -15.26 -18.38
CA SER A 29 11.69 -15.77 -19.53
C SER A 29 10.81 -16.15 -20.73
N LYS A 30 9.49 -16.28 -20.53
CA LYS A 30 8.51 -16.57 -21.59
C LYS A 30 7.83 -15.33 -22.17
N GLY A 31 8.23 -14.12 -21.77
CA GLY A 31 7.69 -12.88 -22.33
C GLY A 31 6.24 -12.58 -21.95
N TRP A 32 5.76 -13.12 -20.83
CA TRP A 32 4.43 -12.82 -20.28
C TRP A 32 4.30 -11.40 -19.74
N PHE A 33 5.43 -10.74 -19.54
CA PHE A 33 5.48 -9.40 -19.03
C PHE A 33 5.74 -8.40 -20.14
N GLU A 34 5.14 -7.23 -19.98
CA GLU A 34 5.46 -6.04 -20.76
C GLU A 34 6.01 -4.97 -19.83
N THR A 35 6.96 -4.19 -20.34
CA THR A 35 7.43 -3.00 -19.64
C THR A 35 6.79 -1.81 -20.30
N ILE A 36 6.04 -1.03 -19.53
CA ILE A 36 5.53 0.25 -19.98
C ILE A 36 6.31 1.37 -19.31
N GLU A 37 6.53 2.43 -20.07
CA GLU A 37 7.15 3.64 -19.58
C GLU A 37 6.06 4.60 -19.13
N LEU A 38 6.03 4.90 -17.84
CA LEU A 38 5.10 5.86 -17.26
C LEU A 38 5.86 7.14 -16.94
N LEU A 39 5.35 8.26 -17.44
CA LEU A 39 5.87 9.57 -17.09
C LEU A 39 5.42 9.94 -15.68
N TYR A 40 6.36 10.37 -14.85
CA TYR A 40 6.13 10.87 -13.52
C TYR A 40 6.65 12.30 -13.41
N THR A 41 6.00 13.09 -12.57
CA THR A 41 6.44 14.43 -12.21
C THR A 41 6.85 14.43 -10.75
N LYS A 42 8.04 14.97 -10.46
CA LYS A 42 8.51 15.23 -9.11
C LYS A 42 8.58 16.75 -8.90
N PRO A 43 7.73 17.33 -8.03
CA PRO A 43 7.98 18.67 -7.52
C PRO A 43 9.28 18.68 -6.72
N THR A 44 10.10 19.70 -6.98
CA THR A 44 11.34 19.98 -6.26
C THR A 44 11.22 21.34 -5.62
N VAL A 45 11.38 21.38 -4.31
CA VAL A 45 11.17 22.57 -3.50
C VAL A 45 12.52 23.17 -3.14
N THR A 46 12.74 24.44 -3.45
CA THR A 46 13.95 25.18 -3.04
C THR A 46 13.56 26.38 -2.18
N ASP A 47 14.53 26.92 -1.45
CA ASP A 47 14.35 28.12 -0.62
C ASP A 47 13.20 28.00 0.39
N PHE A 48 12.96 26.78 0.88
CA PHE A 48 11.89 26.50 1.83
C PHE A 48 12.14 27.25 3.13
N LYS A 49 11.17 28.08 3.52
CA LYS A 49 11.19 28.82 4.78
C LYS A 49 9.84 28.64 5.47
N TYR A 50 9.92 28.24 6.72
CA TYR A 50 8.81 28.22 7.65
C TYR A 50 8.93 29.40 8.61
N LYS A 51 7.88 30.21 8.72
CA LYS A 51 7.75 31.26 9.73
C LYS A 51 6.31 31.27 10.22
N GLU A 52 6.07 31.57 11.48
CA GLU A 52 4.72 31.80 11.98
C GLU A 52 3.98 32.81 11.06
N GLY A 53 2.82 32.39 10.54
CA GLY A 53 2.01 33.15 9.58
C GLY A 53 2.39 33.00 8.10
N SER A 54 3.51 32.37 7.74
CA SER A 54 3.89 32.15 6.33
C SER A 54 4.77 30.92 6.08
N VAL A 55 4.40 30.12 5.08
CA VAL A 55 5.30 29.14 4.44
C VAL A 55 5.61 29.64 3.04
N SER A 56 6.91 29.80 2.74
CA SER A 56 7.36 30.26 1.42
C SER A 56 8.37 29.28 0.83
N TYR A 57 8.26 29.04 -0.47
CA TYR A 57 9.20 28.21 -1.20
C TYR A 57 9.14 28.49 -2.70
N SER A 58 10.20 28.10 -3.40
CA SER A 58 10.25 28.04 -4.86
C SER A 58 9.96 26.61 -5.31
N LEU A 59 9.22 26.46 -6.41
CA LEU A 59 8.80 25.16 -6.93
C LEU A 59 9.26 24.98 -8.36
N SER A 60 9.97 23.88 -8.61
CA SER A 60 10.26 23.40 -9.97
C SER A 60 9.72 21.99 -10.15
N TYR A 61 9.48 21.59 -11.40
CA TYR A 61 8.93 20.27 -11.72
C TYR A 61 9.88 19.52 -12.62
N ASN A 62 10.32 18.36 -12.15
CA ASN A 62 11.18 17.47 -12.90
C ASN A 62 10.36 16.27 -13.39
N ASN A 63 10.24 16.14 -14.70
CA ASN A 63 9.62 14.97 -15.32
C ASN A 63 10.67 13.87 -15.49
N PHE A 64 10.29 12.64 -15.16
CA PHE A 64 11.15 11.48 -15.28
C PHE A 64 10.31 10.24 -15.59
N VAL A 65 10.90 9.30 -16.31
CA VAL A 65 10.22 8.07 -16.71
C VAL A 65 10.48 6.98 -15.67
N LYS A 66 9.41 6.34 -15.19
CA LYS A 66 9.52 5.07 -14.47
C LYS A 66 9.08 3.95 -15.39
N LYS A 67 9.96 2.96 -15.56
CA LYS A 67 9.59 1.68 -16.15
C LYS A 67 8.78 0.91 -15.12
N LYS A 68 7.63 0.41 -15.54
CA LYS A 68 6.82 -0.50 -14.74
C LYS A 68 6.52 -1.73 -15.57
N ARG A 69 6.63 -2.88 -14.92
CA ARG A 69 6.34 -4.16 -15.54
C ARG A 69 4.96 -4.66 -15.16
N PHE A 70 4.24 -5.14 -16.17
CA PHE A 70 2.89 -5.66 -16.04
C PHE A 70 2.78 -7.02 -16.71
N ILE A 71 1.83 -7.84 -16.26
CA ILE A 71 1.46 -9.08 -16.93
C ILE A 71 0.51 -8.72 -18.07
N LYS A 72 0.86 -9.13 -19.30
CA LYS A 72 0.12 -8.79 -20.53
C LYS A 72 -1.36 -9.23 -20.50
N ASN A 73 -1.64 -10.37 -19.87
CA ASN A 73 -3.00 -10.88 -19.71
C ASN A 73 -3.22 -11.37 -18.28
N GLN A 74 -3.70 -10.47 -17.43
CA GLN A 74 -3.97 -10.74 -16.03
C GLN A 74 -4.96 -11.90 -15.83
N LYS A 75 -5.99 -11.98 -16.70
CA LYS A 75 -7.00 -13.02 -16.61
C LYS A 75 -6.39 -14.39 -16.85
N ASP A 76 -5.64 -14.55 -17.93
CA ASP A 76 -4.99 -15.82 -18.27
C ASP A 76 -3.94 -16.21 -17.24
N PHE A 77 -3.21 -15.25 -16.69
CA PHE A 77 -2.28 -15.51 -15.61
C PHE A 77 -2.99 -16.10 -14.38
N ILE A 78 -4.06 -15.45 -13.92
CA ILE A 78 -4.84 -15.96 -12.80
C ILE A 78 -5.45 -17.33 -13.13
N ASP A 79 -6.14 -17.44 -14.27
CA ASP A 79 -6.93 -18.63 -14.60
C ASP A 79 -6.08 -19.85 -14.97
N LYS A 80 -4.93 -19.66 -15.65
CA LYS A 80 -4.08 -20.76 -16.15
C LYS A 80 -2.86 -21.03 -15.28
N GLU A 81 -2.22 -19.99 -14.74
CA GLU A 81 -0.94 -20.14 -14.03
C GLU A 81 -1.13 -20.21 -12.51
N ILE A 82 -2.05 -19.42 -11.95
CA ILE A 82 -2.23 -19.31 -10.51
C ILE A 82 -3.22 -20.35 -9.98
N LYS A 83 -4.39 -20.50 -10.60
CA LYS A 83 -5.38 -21.50 -10.20
C LYS A 83 -4.92 -22.94 -10.40
N SER A 84 -3.90 -23.17 -11.24
CA SER A 84 -3.30 -24.49 -11.44
C SER A 84 -2.31 -24.89 -10.33
N ILE A 85 -1.97 -23.97 -9.41
CA ILE A 85 -1.16 -24.30 -8.24
C ILE A 85 -2.02 -25.12 -7.27
N SER A 86 -1.52 -26.30 -6.87
CA SER A 86 -2.22 -27.26 -6.01
C SER A 86 -2.85 -26.66 -4.75
N GLU A 87 -2.16 -25.72 -4.12
CA GLU A 87 -2.61 -25.09 -2.87
C GLU A 87 -3.76 -24.09 -3.07
N TYR A 88 -4.01 -23.62 -4.30
CA TYR A 88 -5.00 -22.57 -4.55
C TYR A 88 -6.39 -22.97 -4.07
N SER A 89 -6.88 -24.15 -4.48
CA SER A 89 -8.20 -24.65 -4.10
C SER A 89 -8.29 -24.94 -2.60
N GLU A 90 -7.23 -25.45 -1.99
CA GLU A 90 -7.16 -25.74 -0.56
C GLU A 90 -7.19 -24.46 0.29
N ILE A 91 -6.47 -23.41 -0.14
CA ILE A 91 -6.50 -22.09 0.52
C ILE A 91 -7.90 -21.50 0.44
N VAL A 92 -8.52 -21.52 -0.75
CA VAL A 92 -9.89 -21.02 -0.94
C VAL A 92 -10.87 -21.76 -0.02
N ALA A 93 -10.83 -23.09 0.01
CA ALA A 93 -11.67 -23.89 0.88
C ALA A 93 -11.43 -23.58 2.38
N THR A 94 -10.18 -23.37 2.77
CA THR A 94 -9.81 -23.00 4.15
C THR A 94 -10.34 -21.61 4.52
N MET A 95 -10.23 -20.63 3.62
CA MET A 95 -10.75 -19.27 3.82
C MET A 95 -12.29 -19.26 3.93
N ILE A 96 -12.99 -20.04 3.09
CA ILE A 96 -14.45 -20.21 3.16
C ILE A 96 -14.85 -20.77 4.54
N LYS A 97 -14.19 -21.84 5.00
CA LYS A 97 -14.47 -22.45 6.32
C LYS A 97 -14.20 -21.49 7.48
N ARG A 98 -13.14 -20.68 7.38
CA ARG A 98 -12.69 -19.81 8.46
C ARG A 98 -13.54 -18.57 8.66
N LYS A 99 -14.08 -17.98 7.58
CA LYS A 99 -14.78 -16.68 7.62
C LYS A 99 -16.18 -16.69 6.99
N ALA A 100 -16.70 -17.87 6.66
CA ALA A 100 -17.98 -18.02 5.96
C ALA A 100 -18.06 -17.13 4.70
N TYR A 101 -16.93 -16.96 4.00
CA TYR A 101 -16.92 -16.23 2.74
C TYR A 101 -17.63 -17.04 1.65
N SER A 102 -18.28 -16.35 0.72
CA SER A 102 -18.61 -16.98 -0.56
C SER A 102 -17.32 -17.32 -1.30
N GLU A 103 -17.37 -18.33 -2.16
CA GLU A 103 -16.22 -18.77 -2.94
C GLU A 103 -15.62 -17.61 -3.77
N ASN A 104 -16.46 -16.84 -4.46
CA ASN A 104 -16.03 -15.68 -5.22
C ASN A 104 -15.28 -14.65 -4.37
N LYS A 105 -15.73 -14.42 -3.13
CA LYS A 105 -15.06 -13.49 -2.20
C LYS A 105 -13.71 -14.04 -1.76
N ALA A 106 -13.61 -15.32 -1.42
CA ALA A 106 -12.35 -15.96 -1.04
C ALA A 106 -11.33 -15.93 -2.19
N GLN A 107 -11.75 -16.29 -3.41
CA GLN A 107 -10.92 -16.20 -4.61
C GLN A 107 -10.47 -14.76 -4.88
N HIS A 108 -11.37 -13.79 -4.78
CA HIS A 108 -11.03 -12.37 -4.98
C HIS A 108 -9.98 -11.88 -3.98
N ILE A 109 -10.10 -12.25 -2.70
CA ILE A 109 -9.12 -11.90 -1.67
C ILE A 109 -7.76 -12.57 -1.95
N LEU A 110 -7.74 -13.85 -2.31
CA LEU A 110 -6.50 -14.54 -2.68
C LEU A 110 -5.85 -13.93 -3.93
N ASN A 111 -6.64 -13.54 -4.92
CA ASN A 111 -6.13 -12.87 -6.13
C ASN A 111 -5.50 -11.51 -5.81
N LYS A 112 -6.00 -10.78 -4.80
CA LYS A 112 -5.34 -9.54 -4.35
C LYS A 112 -3.96 -9.81 -3.75
N LEU A 113 -3.80 -10.89 -2.99
CA LEU A 113 -2.48 -11.32 -2.53
C LEU A 113 -1.58 -11.56 -3.73
N VAL A 114 -2.03 -12.35 -4.71
CA VAL A 114 -1.27 -12.66 -5.92
C VAL A 114 -0.84 -11.39 -6.67
N GLN A 115 -1.75 -10.44 -6.90
CA GLN A 115 -1.43 -9.14 -7.50
C GLN A 115 -0.37 -8.36 -6.72
N TYR A 116 -0.35 -8.48 -5.39
CA TYR A 116 0.71 -7.91 -4.57
C TYR A 116 2.05 -8.63 -4.79
N LEU A 117 2.03 -9.97 -4.90
CA LEU A 117 3.21 -10.79 -5.20
C LEU A 117 3.74 -10.59 -6.64
N GLU A 118 2.93 -10.09 -7.57
CA GLU A 118 3.35 -9.83 -8.96
C GLU A 118 4.27 -8.61 -9.11
N LYS A 119 4.34 -7.75 -8.09
CA LYS A 119 5.16 -6.52 -8.15
C LYS A 119 6.64 -6.86 -8.36
N GLU A 120 7.34 -6.06 -9.17
CA GLU A 120 8.73 -6.31 -9.59
C GLU A 120 9.72 -6.60 -8.46
N GLU A 121 9.48 -6.05 -7.27
CA GLU A 121 10.33 -6.23 -6.10
C GLU A 121 10.11 -7.57 -5.40
N PHE A 122 8.99 -8.25 -5.64
CA PHE A 122 8.62 -9.48 -4.94
C PHE A 122 9.54 -10.66 -5.26
N THR A 123 10.12 -10.73 -6.46
CA THR A 123 11.13 -11.77 -6.75
C THR A 123 12.40 -11.60 -5.92
N LYS A 124 12.61 -10.40 -5.35
CA LYS A 124 13.79 -10.01 -4.57
C LYS A 124 13.55 -9.95 -3.06
N ILE A 125 12.32 -10.17 -2.58
CA ILE A 125 12.05 -10.13 -1.14
C ILE A 125 12.60 -11.37 -0.43
N SER A 126 13.06 -11.17 0.79
CA SER A 126 13.52 -12.26 1.65
C SER A 126 12.36 -13.17 2.10
N ASP A 127 12.68 -14.40 2.49
CA ASP A 127 11.69 -15.32 3.06
C ASP A 127 11.11 -14.81 4.40
N ALA A 128 11.85 -13.97 5.14
CA ALA A 128 11.36 -13.30 6.34
C ALA A 128 10.28 -12.25 6.00
N THR A 129 10.59 -11.36 5.04
CA THR A 129 9.63 -10.37 4.53
C THR A 129 8.40 -11.03 3.93
N LEU A 130 8.58 -12.16 3.22
CA LEU A 130 7.47 -12.95 2.70
C LEU A 130 6.57 -13.46 3.83
N SER A 131 7.17 -13.96 4.90
CA SER A 131 6.43 -14.44 6.07
C SER A 131 5.63 -13.32 6.75
N GLU A 132 6.19 -12.12 6.85
CA GLU A 132 5.48 -10.93 7.35
C GLU A 132 4.30 -10.54 6.46
N ILE A 133 4.46 -10.56 5.13
CA ILE A 133 3.36 -10.29 4.19
C ILE A 133 2.23 -11.30 4.38
N ILE A 134 2.54 -12.60 4.51
CA ILE A 134 1.54 -13.64 4.75
C ILE A 134 0.87 -13.44 6.11
N HIS A 135 1.63 -13.08 7.14
CA HIS A 135 1.07 -12.82 8.46
C HIS A 135 0.08 -11.65 8.42
N THR A 136 0.46 -10.54 7.79
CA THR A 136 -0.41 -9.38 7.57
C THR A 136 -1.66 -9.75 6.78
N PHE A 137 -1.51 -10.52 5.69
CA PHE A 137 -2.65 -11.00 4.91
C PHE A 137 -3.61 -11.86 5.73
N ILE A 138 -3.10 -12.74 6.61
CA ILE A 138 -3.96 -13.53 7.51
C ILE A 138 -4.66 -12.63 8.53
N CYS A 139 -3.99 -11.62 9.07
CA CYS A 139 -4.62 -10.63 9.93
C CYS A 139 -5.77 -9.90 9.20
N ASP A 140 -5.56 -9.52 7.95
CA ASP A 140 -6.59 -8.89 7.11
C ASP A 140 -7.78 -9.82 6.86
N VAL A 141 -7.50 -11.07 6.48
CA VAL A 141 -8.52 -12.13 6.35
C VAL A 141 -9.26 -12.33 7.67
N ASP A 142 -8.57 -12.19 8.80
CA ASP A 142 -9.13 -12.35 10.12
C ASP A 142 -10.01 -11.17 10.59
N ASN A 143 -10.12 -10.10 9.80
CA ASN A 143 -10.66 -8.79 10.23
C ASN A 143 -9.93 -8.25 11.47
N GLY A 144 -8.63 -8.50 11.56
CA GLY A 144 -7.76 -7.85 12.53
C GLY A 144 -7.77 -6.34 12.31
N PRO A 145 -7.60 -5.52 13.36
CA PRO A 145 -7.32 -4.11 13.17
C PRO A 145 -6.02 -3.97 12.38
N VAL A 146 -6.07 -3.18 11.31
CA VAL A 146 -4.90 -2.80 10.53
C VAL A 146 -4.32 -1.53 11.14
N TYR A 147 -2.99 -1.45 11.13
CA TYR A 147 -2.27 -0.25 11.51
C TYR A 147 -2.32 0.76 10.37
N TRP A 148 -2.96 1.90 10.61
CA TRP A 148 -3.04 3.00 9.66
C TRP A 148 -2.16 4.15 10.14
N GLU A 149 -1.05 4.39 9.43
CA GLU A 149 -0.31 5.63 9.59
C GLU A 149 -0.98 6.71 8.75
N ASN A 150 -1.57 7.69 9.42
CA ASN A 150 -2.32 8.77 8.81
C ASN A 150 -1.51 10.07 8.87
N THR A 151 -1.64 10.88 7.83
CA THR A 151 -1.05 12.23 7.77
C THR A 151 -2.11 13.22 7.35
N ILE A 152 -2.38 14.21 8.18
CA ILE A 152 -3.28 15.34 7.88
C ILE A 152 -2.43 16.61 7.73
N PHE A 153 -2.73 17.37 6.68
CA PHE A 153 -2.16 18.69 6.44
C PHE A 153 -3.17 19.75 6.91
N ILE A 154 -2.73 20.65 7.79
CA ILE A 154 -3.60 21.65 8.40
C ILE A 154 -3.15 23.06 8.02
N ASN A 155 -4.14 23.92 7.77
CA ASN A 155 -3.95 25.33 7.51
C ASN A 155 -4.41 26.14 8.74
N GLY A 156 -3.70 27.22 9.05
CA GLY A 156 -4.06 28.15 10.13
C GLY A 156 -3.48 27.79 11.51
N ILE A 157 -2.88 26.62 11.67
CA ILE A 157 -2.14 26.23 12.88
C ILE A 157 -0.64 26.40 12.62
N TRP A 158 0.05 27.13 13.49
CA TRP A 158 1.49 27.40 13.36
C TRP A 158 2.26 26.86 14.58
N PRO A 159 2.75 25.60 14.52
CA PRO A 159 3.56 25.03 15.59
C PRO A 159 4.81 25.89 15.84
N LYS A 160 4.98 26.34 17.09
CA LYS A 160 6.17 27.10 17.50
C LYS A 160 7.43 26.23 17.49
N GLU A 161 7.27 24.99 17.92
CA GLU A 161 8.33 23.98 17.88
C GLU A 161 8.31 23.24 16.55
N GLU A 162 9.49 22.80 16.09
CA GLU A 162 9.62 22.04 14.83
C GLU A 162 8.76 20.77 14.85
N SER A 163 8.71 20.08 15.98
CA SER A 163 7.84 18.94 16.22
C SER A 163 7.62 18.79 17.72
N TYR A 164 6.40 18.40 18.10
CA TYR A 164 6.11 17.94 19.44
C TYR A 164 5.24 16.69 19.39
N GLN A 165 5.53 15.77 20.31
CA GLN A 165 4.79 14.53 20.48
C GLN A 165 3.63 14.79 21.45
N VAL A 166 2.39 14.54 21.02
CA VAL A 166 1.20 14.69 21.89
C VAL A 166 0.97 13.42 22.70
N THR A 167 1.03 12.27 22.03
CA THR A 167 1.05 10.91 22.60
C THR A 167 1.98 10.05 21.76
N ASP A 168 2.34 8.83 22.16
CA ASP A 168 3.19 7.94 21.35
C ASP A 168 2.64 7.71 19.93
N GLU A 169 1.32 7.85 19.75
CA GLU A 169 0.61 7.65 18.50
C GLU A 169 0.29 8.93 17.74
N ILE A 170 0.51 10.13 18.31
CA ILE A 170 0.15 11.41 17.69
C ILE A 170 1.31 12.39 17.76
N GLN A 171 1.76 12.82 16.59
CA GLN A 171 2.82 13.82 16.42
C GLN A 171 2.28 15.02 15.64
N ILE A 172 2.52 16.22 16.15
CA ILE A 172 2.26 17.46 15.43
C ILE A 172 3.60 18.12 15.12
N ARG A 173 3.78 18.58 13.89
CA ARG A 173 5.04 19.21 13.47
C ARG A 173 4.85 20.29 12.43
N GLN A 174 5.88 21.12 12.29
CA GLN A 174 6.02 22.02 11.17
C GLN A 174 6.11 21.24 9.86
N PRO A 175 5.58 21.78 8.76
CA PRO A 175 5.83 21.31 7.41
C PRO A 175 7.31 21.24 7.12
N GLN A 176 7.72 20.18 6.44
CA GLN A 176 9.08 20.02 5.92
C GLN A 176 9.02 20.07 4.40
N LYS A 177 10.16 20.43 3.80
CA LYS A 177 10.35 20.43 2.34
C LYS A 177 9.81 19.16 1.67
N SER A 178 10.11 17.99 2.24
CA SER A 178 9.70 16.69 1.71
C SER A 178 8.19 16.46 1.65
N ASP A 179 7.41 17.18 2.46
CA ASP A 179 5.95 17.05 2.46
C ASP A 179 5.33 17.58 1.15
N TYR A 180 6.04 18.48 0.47
CA TYR A 180 5.66 19.10 -0.80
C TYR A 180 6.29 18.41 -2.03
N GLU A 181 7.26 17.51 -1.84
CA GLU A 181 8.02 16.86 -2.91
C GLU A 181 7.46 15.46 -3.29
N LYS A 182 6.13 15.31 -3.29
CA LYS A 182 5.50 14.01 -3.59
C LYS A 182 5.40 13.75 -5.10
N VAL A 183 5.94 12.61 -5.51
CA VAL A 183 5.92 12.13 -6.91
C VAL A 183 4.51 11.69 -7.30
N HIS A 184 4.05 12.10 -8.48
CA HIS A 184 2.78 11.64 -9.05
C HIS A 184 2.92 11.31 -10.55
N PRO A 185 2.04 10.46 -11.13
CA PRO A 185 1.99 10.27 -12.57
C PRO A 185 1.75 11.61 -13.28
N ALA A 186 2.47 11.84 -14.37
CA ALA A 186 2.30 13.04 -15.19
C ALA A 186 1.03 12.93 -16.04
N GLY A 187 0.38 14.05 -16.32
CA GLY A 187 -0.80 14.11 -17.20
C GLY A 187 -2.12 13.64 -16.59
N VAL A 188 -2.15 13.23 -15.32
CA VAL A 188 -3.42 13.08 -14.59
C VAL A 188 -3.87 14.47 -14.17
N PRO A 189 -5.05 14.95 -14.59
CA PRO A 189 -5.61 16.20 -14.08
C PRO A 189 -5.63 16.12 -12.54
N HIS A 190 -5.29 17.21 -11.84
CA HIS A 190 -5.38 17.27 -10.37
C HIS A 190 -6.81 17.08 -9.81
N ILE A 191 -7.76 16.70 -10.66
CA ILE A 191 -9.16 16.41 -10.36
C ILE A 191 -9.21 15.03 -9.69
N GLY A 192 -9.08 15.01 -8.36
CA GLY A 192 -9.32 13.81 -7.54
C GLY A 192 -8.12 13.30 -6.72
N PHE A 193 -6.93 13.85 -6.91
CA PHE A 193 -5.95 13.86 -5.82
C PHE A 193 -6.39 14.95 -4.85
N PRO A 194 -6.30 14.76 -3.52
CA PRO A 194 -6.44 15.90 -2.62
C PRO A 194 -5.42 16.90 -3.13
N THR A 195 -5.92 18.02 -3.67
CA THR A 195 -5.10 19.16 -4.05
C THR A 195 -4.18 19.37 -2.87
N PHE A 196 -2.89 19.09 -3.01
CA PHE A 196 -1.95 19.37 -1.94
C PHE A 196 -2.24 20.81 -1.56
N PRO A 197 -2.61 21.08 -0.30
CA PRO A 197 -2.89 22.45 0.09
C PRO A 197 -1.67 23.25 -0.35
N SER A 198 -1.88 24.21 -1.25
CA SER A 198 -0.82 25.00 -1.86
C SER A 198 0.04 25.72 -0.81
N SER A 199 -0.48 25.79 0.41
CA SER A 199 0.28 26.01 1.63
C SER A 199 -0.46 25.32 2.79
N PHE A 200 0.24 24.45 3.52
CA PHE A 200 -0.16 23.98 4.85
C PHE A 200 0.82 24.51 5.88
N SER A 201 0.34 24.77 7.08
CA SER A 201 1.11 25.41 8.17
C SER A 201 1.45 24.44 9.31
N ALA A 202 0.83 23.25 9.32
CA ALA A 202 1.14 22.15 10.22
C ALA A 202 0.90 20.79 9.55
N VAL A 203 1.57 19.77 10.09
CA VAL A 203 1.36 18.37 9.75
C VAL A 203 1.05 17.59 11.01
N ILE A 204 -0.05 16.85 11.02
CA ILE A 204 -0.36 15.88 12.07
C ILE A 204 -0.13 14.49 11.51
N LYS A 205 0.73 13.72 12.18
CA LYS A 205 0.87 12.29 11.96
C LYS A 205 0.22 11.56 13.11
N PHE A 206 -0.58 10.55 12.81
CA PHE A 206 -1.15 9.72 13.85
C PHE A 206 -1.47 8.31 13.40
N ILE A 207 -1.56 7.42 14.37
CA ILE A 207 -1.82 6.01 14.17
C ILE A 207 -3.26 5.71 14.56
N LEU A 208 -4.00 5.03 13.69
CA LEU A 208 -5.30 4.46 14.03
C LEU A 208 -5.32 2.95 13.79
N PHE A 209 -6.14 2.25 14.59
CA PHE A 209 -6.36 0.82 14.50
C PHE A 209 -7.78 0.55 14.03
N HIS A 210 -7.94 0.30 12.73
CA HIS A 210 -9.24 0.08 12.12
C HIS A 210 -9.22 -1.09 11.14
N LYS A 211 -10.37 -1.74 10.99
CA LYS A 211 -10.53 -2.94 10.15
C LYS A 211 -10.60 -2.64 8.66
N SER A 212 -10.91 -1.39 8.29
CA SER A 212 -11.06 -0.98 6.90
C SER A 212 -10.61 0.47 6.68
N SER A 213 -10.25 0.78 5.44
CA SER A 213 -9.96 2.16 5.03
C SER A 213 -11.18 3.08 5.17
N GLN A 214 -12.40 2.54 5.03
CA GLN A 214 -13.64 3.31 5.22
C GLN A 214 -13.85 3.68 6.68
N ASP A 215 -13.60 2.76 7.62
CA ASP A 215 -13.68 3.04 9.06
C ASP A 215 -12.60 4.03 9.47
N ASN A 216 -11.39 3.87 8.93
CA ASN A 216 -10.29 4.82 9.11
C ASN A 216 -10.67 6.21 8.58
N GLN A 217 -11.24 6.30 7.38
CA GLN A 217 -11.67 7.59 6.81
C GLN A 217 -12.81 8.22 7.62
N LYS A 218 -13.77 7.43 8.12
CA LYS A 218 -14.82 7.92 9.01
C LYS A 218 -14.26 8.48 10.32
N ALA A 219 -13.29 7.79 10.91
CA ALA A 219 -12.61 8.26 12.11
C ALA A 219 -11.85 9.56 11.84
N ILE A 220 -11.08 9.64 10.74
CA ILE A 220 -10.40 10.87 10.30
C ILE A 220 -11.38 12.02 10.11
N ASN A 221 -12.50 11.78 9.41
CA ASN A 221 -13.52 12.80 9.18
C ASN A 221 -14.22 13.25 10.47
N GLY A 222 -14.23 12.44 11.53
CA GLY A 222 -14.75 12.83 12.84
C GLY A 222 -13.77 13.64 13.69
N LEU A 223 -12.51 13.73 13.28
CA LEU A 223 -11.46 14.53 13.93
C LEU A 223 -11.30 15.93 13.34
N ILE A 224 -11.88 16.17 12.15
CA ILE A 224 -11.86 17.44 11.40
C ILE A 224 -13.18 18.16 11.61
#